data_AF-A0A3M1CLB1-F1
#
_entry.id   AF-A0A3M1CLB1-F1
#
_cell.length_a   1.000
_cell.length_b   1.000
_cell.length_c   1.000
_cell.angle_alpha   90.00
_cell.angle_beta   90.00
_cell.angle_gamma   90.00
#
_symmetry.space_group_name_H-M   'P 1'
#
loop_
_entity.id
_entity.type
_entity.pdbx_description
1 polymer ?
#
loop_
_entity_poly.entity_id
_entity_poly.type
_entity_poly.pdbx_seq_one_letter_code
_entity_poly.pdbx_strand_id
1 'polypeptide(L)'
;MVHPLTPLLRRLLGVRTLSPALVLDRGDGPGGVVAQLGIPGVALGTVVSLSLTPEQMLADQHLALQRMVELTGLVPEARAIGLGSLCAVVAGRGEELARRIDRPVTTGGAATAWAVHDNVRRLLAARGLRRGPVAIVGSSGPVGRALAVLLSGDGVDVVVDHARGGRGLPVRVAAGPDEAAAGCPVVIGAGPTGGSVSAEVLAAGTVVVDVAIPGTVRGVVPPDVQVLLGEAVVPPPTWSRRLWGRLYHLFSGYGPRQVFACAIEPLVMVASGRTAPFALGRHLDVDDVRRFGRQAAALGFRPRLA
;
A
#
# COMPACT_ATOMS: atom_id res chain seq x y z
N MET A 1 -0.51 -1.73 -13.48
CA MET A 1 -0.50 -2.19 -12.08
C MET A 1 -1.02 -3.62 -12.04
N VAL A 2 -0.29 -4.53 -11.41
CA VAL A 2 -0.76 -5.90 -11.13
C VAL A 2 -1.35 -5.93 -9.72
N HIS A 3 -2.58 -6.41 -9.56
CA HIS A 3 -3.28 -6.36 -8.27
C HIS A 3 -4.15 -7.61 -8.08
N PRO A 4 -4.10 -8.30 -6.92
CA PRO A 4 -5.05 -9.38 -6.62
C PRO A 4 -6.45 -8.80 -6.39
N LEU A 5 -7.50 -9.41 -6.95
CA LEU A 5 -8.86 -8.90 -6.78
C LEU A 5 -9.54 -9.47 -5.53
N THR A 6 -10.42 -8.67 -4.92
CA THR A 6 -11.34 -9.18 -3.88
C THR A 6 -12.29 -10.23 -4.49
N PRO A 7 -12.84 -11.17 -3.69
CA PRO A 7 -13.75 -12.20 -4.21
C PRO A 7 -14.93 -11.62 -5.01
N LEU A 8 -15.50 -10.50 -4.57
CA LEU A 8 -16.57 -9.81 -5.27
C LEU A 8 -16.12 -9.27 -6.64
N LEU A 9 -14.95 -8.61 -6.70
CA LEU A 9 -14.40 -8.09 -7.95
C LEU A 9 -14.04 -9.20 -8.94
N ARG A 10 -13.55 -10.34 -8.45
CA ARG A 10 -13.26 -11.52 -9.30
C ARG A 10 -14.53 -12.03 -9.97
N ARG A 11 -15.63 -12.17 -9.22
CA ARG A 11 -16.92 -12.60 -9.77
C ARG A 11 -17.45 -11.64 -10.83
N LEU A 12 -17.41 -10.33 -10.55
CA LEU A 12 -17.84 -9.30 -11.51
C LEU A 12 -16.98 -9.30 -12.78
N LEU A 13 -15.66 -9.44 -12.62
CA LEU A 13 -14.76 -9.55 -13.76
C LEU A 13 -15.02 -10.83 -14.57
N GLY A 14 -15.23 -11.96 -13.89
CA GLY A 14 -15.53 -13.24 -14.53
C GLY A 14 -16.80 -13.21 -15.38
N VAL A 15 -17.85 -12.54 -14.91
CA VAL A 15 -19.07 -12.31 -15.70
C VAL A 15 -18.77 -11.48 -16.95
N ARG A 16 -18.03 -10.38 -16.80
CA ARG A 16 -17.65 -9.49 -17.91
C ARG A 16 -16.80 -10.20 -18.97
N THR A 17 -15.82 -10.99 -18.54
CA THR A 17 -14.88 -11.66 -19.44
C THR A 17 -15.37 -13.02 -19.91
N LEU A 18 -16.63 -13.38 -19.60
CA LEU A 18 -17.19 -14.71 -19.86
C LEU A 18 -16.24 -15.83 -19.40
N SER A 19 -15.66 -15.68 -18.22
CA SER A 19 -14.72 -16.63 -17.62
C SER A 19 -15.38 -17.31 -16.42
N PRO A 20 -15.99 -18.51 -16.61
CA PRO A 20 -16.61 -19.28 -15.53
C PRO A 20 -15.61 -19.58 -14.40
N ALA A 21 -14.34 -19.72 -14.75
CA ALA A 21 -13.25 -19.99 -13.82
C ALA A 21 -13.04 -18.83 -12.82
N LEU A 22 -13.13 -17.58 -13.28
CA LEU A 22 -13.11 -16.39 -12.42
C LEU A 22 -14.39 -16.21 -11.60
N VAL A 23 -15.55 -16.62 -12.15
CA VAL A 23 -16.85 -16.55 -11.44
C VAL A 23 -16.93 -17.56 -10.30
N LEU A 24 -16.43 -18.77 -10.52
CA LEU A 24 -16.51 -19.88 -9.56
C LEU A 24 -15.38 -19.90 -8.54
N ASP A 25 -14.46 -18.92 -8.55
CA ASP A 25 -13.24 -18.90 -7.72
C ASP A 25 -12.37 -20.16 -7.91
N ARG A 26 -12.49 -20.80 -9.09
CA ARG A 26 -11.83 -22.06 -9.46
C ARG A 26 -10.75 -21.88 -10.52
N GLY A 27 -10.53 -20.64 -10.97
CA GLY A 27 -9.66 -20.36 -12.10
C GLY A 27 -8.19 -20.27 -11.76
N ASP A 28 -7.42 -21.06 -12.49
CA ASP A 28 -5.97 -21.19 -12.54
C ASP A 28 -5.34 -20.33 -13.68
N GLY A 29 -6.12 -19.56 -14.43
CA GLY A 29 -5.63 -18.66 -15.50
C GLY A 29 -4.92 -17.38 -15.00
N PRO A 30 -4.20 -16.64 -15.87
CA PRO A 30 -3.38 -15.49 -15.45
C PRO A 30 -4.18 -14.33 -14.84
N GLY A 31 -5.42 -14.15 -15.29
CA GLY A 31 -6.25 -12.98 -15.01
C GLY A 31 -6.40 -12.08 -16.23
N GLY A 32 -6.63 -10.78 -16.05
CA GLY A 32 -6.95 -9.92 -17.18
C GLY A 32 -7.08 -8.44 -16.86
N VAL A 33 -7.39 -7.65 -17.89
CA VAL A 33 -7.55 -6.21 -17.77
C VAL A 33 -8.84 -5.87 -17.01
N VAL A 34 -8.67 -5.19 -15.88
CA VAL A 34 -9.75 -4.77 -14.98
C VAL A 34 -10.20 -3.35 -15.30
N ALA A 35 -9.24 -2.42 -15.36
CA ALA A 35 -9.54 -1.01 -15.44
C ALA A 35 -8.45 -0.23 -16.18
N GLN A 36 -8.85 0.89 -16.77
CA GLN A 36 -7.94 1.96 -17.20
C GLN A 36 -8.19 3.18 -16.34
N LEU A 37 -7.10 3.76 -15.84
CA LEU A 37 -7.11 4.88 -14.91
C LEU A 37 -5.91 5.80 -15.16
N GLY A 38 -6.02 7.07 -14.81
CA GLY A 38 -4.91 7.99 -14.84
C GLY A 38 -5.30 9.43 -15.13
N ILE A 39 -4.35 10.21 -15.63
CA ILE A 39 -4.51 11.62 -15.96
C ILE A 39 -4.29 11.75 -17.49
N PRO A 40 -5.35 11.98 -18.29
CA PRO A 40 -5.24 12.13 -19.73
C PRO A 40 -4.22 13.21 -20.12
N GLY A 41 -3.39 12.93 -21.14
CA GLY A 41 -2.31 13.83 -21.57
C GLY A 41 -1.06 13.82 -20.68
N VAL A 42 -1.09 13.16 -19.52
CA VAL A 42 0.06 13.06 -18.60
C VAL A 42 0.53 11.60 -18.48
N ALA A 43 -0.32 10.73 -17.95
CA ALA A 43 -0.02 9.32 -17.79
C ALA A 43 -1.31 8.51 -17.62
N LEU A 44 -1.43 7.43 -18.39
CA LEU A 44 -2.51 6.45 -18.29
C LEU A 44 -1.94 5.11 -17.83
N GLY A 45 -2.74 4.37 -17.07
CA GLY A 45 -2.37 3.08 -16.52
C GLY A 45 -3.49 2.06 -16.69
N THR A 46 -3.06 0.82 -16.88
CA THR A 46 -3.94 -0.35 -16.92
C THR A 46 -3.78 -1.15 -15.62
N VAL A 47 -4.88 -1.45 -14.96
CA VAL A 47 -4.94 -2.41 -13.85
C VAL A 47 -5.22 -3.78 -14.43
N VAL A 48 -4.33 -4.73 -14.14
CA VAL A 48 -4.49 -6.13 -14.48
C VAL A 48 -4.63 -6.94 -13.21
N SER A 49 -5.59 -7.86 -13.18
CA SER A 49 -5.84 -8.71 -12.03
C SER A 49 -5.01 -9.97 -12.09
N LEU A 50 -4.46 -10.38 -10.95
CA LEU A 50 -3.96 -11.73 -10.76
C LEU A 50 -5.11 -12.64 -10.31
N SER A 51 -5.31 -13.78 -10.98
CA SER A 51 -6.34 -14.76 -10.58
C SER A 51 -5.82 -15.79 -9.58
N LEU A 52 -5.06 -15.36 -8.57
CA LEU A 52 -4.71 -16.22 -7.44
C LEU A 52 -5.28 -15.61 -6.16
N THR A 53 -5.74 -16.47 -5.24
CA THR A 53 -6.09 -16.03 -3.89
C THR A 53 -4.82 -15.70 -3.10
N PRO A 54 -4.92 -14.92 -2.00
CA PRO A 54 -3.79 -14.69 -1.11
C PRO A 54 -3.11 -15.98 -0.63
N GLU A 55 -3.89 -16.99 -0.28
CA GLU A 55 -3.42 -18.30 0.20
C GLU A 55 -2.64 -19.03 -0.89
N GLN A 56 -3.15 -19.04 -2.13
CA GLN A 56 -2.47 -19.64 -3.28
C GLN A 56 -1.15 -18.92 -3.58
N MET A 57 -1.14 -17.58 -3.54
CA MET A 57 0.06 -16.79 -3.80
C MET A 57 1.16 -17.03 -2.74
N LEU A 58 0.76 -17.24 -1.48
CA LEU A 58 1.68 -17.55 -0.39
C LEU A 58 2.18 -19.00 -0.44
N ALA A 59 1.30 -19.94 -0.80
CA ALA A 59 1.64 -21.35 -0.92
C ALA A 59 2.56 -21.63 -2.12
N ASP A 60 2.34 -20.95 -3.25
CA ASP A 60 3.15 -21.09 -4.46
C ASP A 60 3.53 -19.73 -5.06
N GLN A 61 4.62 -19.16 -4.53
CA GLN A 61 5.16 -17.90 -5.03
C GLN A 61 5.76 -18.02 -6.44
N HIS A 62 6.14 -19.22 -6.87
CA HIS A 62 6.68 -19.43 -8.22
C HIS A 62 5.57 -19.29 -9.25
N LEU A 63 4.43 -19.93 -9.02
CA LEU A 63 3.23 -19.77 -9.83
C LEU A 63 2.78 -18.31 -9.85
N ALA A 64 2.75 -17.64 -8.69
CA ALA A 64 2.39 -16.22 -8.62
C ALA A 64 3.32 -15.37 -9.50
N LEU A 65 4.64 -15.62 -9.45
CA LEU A 65 5.62 -14.93 -10.30
C LEU A 65 5.40 -15.20 -11.78
N GLN A 66 5.18 -16.46 -12.18
CA GLN A 66 4.91 -16.83 -13.57
C GLN A 66 3.67 -16.08 -14.10
N ARG A 67 2.57 -16.08 -13.33
CA ARG A 67 1.35 -15.34 -13.68
C ARG A 67 1.58 -13.83 -13.75
N MET A 68 2.37 -13.25 -12.85
CA MET A 68 2.73 -11.83 -12.92
C MET A 68 3.48 -11.49 -14.21
N VAL A 69 4.43 -12.33 -14.64
CA VAL A 69 5.16 -12.15 -15.90
C VAL A 69 4.20 -12.17 -17.09
N GLU A 70 3.33 -13.18 -17.17
CA GLU A 70 2.30 -13.30 -18.23
C GLU A 70 1.42 -12.04 -18.31
N LEU A 71 0.93 -11.55 -17.17
CA LEU A 71 0.10 -10.36 -17.09
C LEU A 71 0.81 -9.08 -17.57
N THR A 72 2.12 -8.97 -17.37
CA THR A 72 2.86 -7.83 -17.92
C THR A 72 2.89 -7.85 -19.46
N GLY A 73 2.71 -9.01 -20.09
CA GLY A 73 2.61 -9.15 -21.54
C GLY A 73 1.31 -8.63 -22.13
N LEU A 74 0.25 -8.45 -21.31
CA LEU A 74 -1.03 -7.91 -21.76
C LEU A 74 -0.99 -6.40 -22.07
N VAL A 75 0.06 -5.71 -21.61
CA VAL A 75 0.25 -4.26 -21.76
C VAL A 75 1.71 -4.01 -22.17
N PRO A 76 2.11 -4.43 -23.38
CA PRO A 76 3.50 -4.33 -23.84
C PRO A 76 4.03 -2.88 -23.85
N GLU A 77 3.15 -1.90 -24.03
CA GLU A 77 3.45 -0.47 -24.03
C GLU A 77 3.69 0.13 -22.63
N ALA A 78 3.49 -0.64 -21.56
CA ALA A 78 3.68 -0.15 -20.20
C ALA A 78 5.14 0.25 -19.93
N ARG A 79 5.35 1.52 -19.59
CA ARG A 79 6.68 2.06 -19.25
C ARG A 79 7.14 1.77 -17.82
N ALA A 80 6.22 1.41 -16.93
CA ALA A 80 6.51 1.02 -15.55
C ALA A 80 5.43 0.06 -15.04
N ILE A 81 5.81 -0.85 -14.15
CA ILE A 81 4.95 -1.86 -13.53
C ILE A 81 4.82 -1.57 -12.04
N GLY A 82 3.61 -1.25 -11.58
CA GLY A 82 3.30 -1.19 -10.15
C GLY A 82 2.75 -2.51 -9.63
N LEU A 83 3.16 -2.91 -8.43
CA LEU A 83 2.66 -4.09 -7.72
C LEU A 83 1.73 -3.65 -6.59
N GLY A 84 0.52 -4.18 -6.56
CA GLY A 84 -0.48 -3.92 -5.53
C GLY A 84 -0.60 -5.05 -4.53
N SER A 85 -0.88 -4.70 -3.27
CA SER A 85 -1.23 -5.66 -2.21
C SER A 85 -0.20 -6.80 -2.15
N LEU A 86 -0.64 -8.05 -2.10
CA LEU A 86 0.22 -9.20 -1.93
C LEU A 86 1.23 -9.39 -3.08
N CYS A 87 0.97 -8.86 -4.29
CA CYS A 87 1.95 -8.87 -5.39
C CYS A 87 3.23 -8.10 -5.02
N ALA A 88 3.16 -7.10 -4.14
CA ALA A 88 4.32 -6.35 -3.66
C ALA A 88 5.13 -7.10 -2.58
N VAL A 89 4.61 -8.22 -2.08
CA VAL A 89 5.23 -9.02 -1.00
C VAL A 89 5.82 -10.31 -1.55
N VAL A 90 5.08 -11.02 -2.40
CA VAL A 90 5.52 -12.30 -2.98
C VAL A 90 6.65 -12.12 -4.00
N ALA A 91 7.32 -13.22 -4.33
CA ALA A 91 8.35 -13.27 -5.36
C ALA A 91 9.49 -12.25 -5.11
N GLY A 92 10.05 -12.28 -3.90
CA GLY A 92 11.15 -11.40 -3.52
C GLY A 92 10.77 -9.91 -3.46
N ARG A 93 9.52 -9.59 -3.09
CA ARG A 93 9.02 -8.19 -3.03
C ARG A 93 9.21 -7.44 -4.36
N GLY A 94 8.90 -8.14 -5.45
CA GLY A 94 9.02 -7.63 -6.81
C GLY A 94 10.40 -7.76 -7.46
N GLU A 95 11.46 -8.11 -6.72
CA GLU A 95 12.81 -8.26 -7.29
C GLU A 95 12.88 -9.37 -8.34
N GLU A 96 12.20 -10.50 -8.11
CA GLU A 96 12.20 -11.60 -9.08
C GLU A 96 11.45 -11.24 -10.36
N LEU A 97 10.38 -10.45 -10.26
CA LEU A 97 9.68 -9.95 -11.44
C LEU A 97 10.57 -8.96 -12.20
N ALA A 98 11.23 -8.04 -11.49
CA ALA A 98 12.14 -7.06 -12.08
C ALA A 98 13.30 -7.71 -12.83
N ARG A 99 13.77 -8.89 -12.39
CA ARG A 99 14.80 -9.67 -13.09
C ARG A 99 14.32 -10.33 -14.39
N ARG A 100 13.01 -10.51 -14.56
CA ARG A 100 12.42 -11.26 -15.69
C ARG A 100 11.85 -10.38 -16.80
N ILE A 101 11.80 -9.07 -16.60
CA ILE A 101 11.21 -8.13 -17.56
C ILE A 101 12.08 -6.89 -17.73
N ASP A 102 12.09 -6.30 -18.93
CA ASP A 102 12.90 -5.11 -19.25
C ASP A 102 12.23 -3.77 -18.86
N ARG A 103 11.30 -3.80 -17.90
CA ARG A 103 10.49 -2.65 -17.48
C ARG A 103 10.63 -2.45 -15.98
N PRO A 104 10.75 -1.20 -15.49
CA PRO A 104 10.94 -0.97 -14.07
C PRO A 104 9.72 -1.39 -13.26
N VAL A 105 9.97 -2.07 -12.14
CA VAL A 105 8.95 -2.61 -11.22
C VAL A 105 9.03 -1.86 -9.90
N THR A 106 7.89 -1.35 -9.42
CA THR A 106 7.81 -0.62 -8.15
C THR A 106 6.71 -1.20 -7.26
N THR A 107 6.91 -1.22 -5.94
CA THR A 107 6.03 -1.89 -4.98
C THR A 107 4.92 -1.00 -4.40
N GLY A 108 4.93 0.30 -4.69
CA GLY A 108 4.00 1.25 -4.08
C GLY A 108 4.42 1.74 -2.69
N GLY A 109 5.56 1.25 -2.17
CA GLY A 109 6.01 1.52 -0.81
C GLY A 109 6.32 2.99 -0.54
N ALA A 110 6.83 3.74 -1.52
CA ALA A 110 7.10 5.16 -1.36
C ALA A 110 5.80 5.96 -1.31
N ALA A 111 4.81 5.58 -2.13
CA ALA A 111 3.50 6.18 -2.10
C ALA A 111 2.77 5.92 -0.78
N THR A 112 2.78 4.69 -0.28
CA THR A 112 2.18 4.35 1.02
C THR A 112 2.88 5.08 2.16
N ALA A 113 4.22 5.09 2.21
CA ALA A 113 4.97 5.82 3.24
C ALA A 113 4.70 7.33 3.21
N TRP A 114 4.64 7.94 2.03
CA TRP A 114 4.28 9.35 1.87
C TRP A 114 2.87 9.65 2.40
N ALA A 115 1.89 8.84 2.00
CA ALA A 115 0.50 9.06 2.40
C ALA A 115 0.32 8.95 3.92
N VAL A 116 0.92 7.92 4.54
CA VAL A 116 0.87 7.72 5.99
C VAL A 116 1.60 8.83 6.72
N HIS A 117 2.81 9.23 6.26
CA HIS A 117 3.58 10.30 6.89
C HIS A 117 2.81 11.63 6.91
N ASP A 118 2.22 12.03 5.77
CA ASP A 118 1.41 13.26 5.66
C ASP A 118 0.15 13.19 6.53
N ASN A 119 -0.57 12.06 6.51
CA ASN A 119 -1.75 11.83 7.32
C ASN A 119 -1.46 11.90 8.82
N VAL A 120 -0.40 11.22 9.28
CA VAL A 120 0.00 11.19 10.70
C VAL A 120 0.45 12.57 11.16
N ARG A 121 1.26 13.30 10.39
CA ARG A 121 1.64 14.69 10.73
C ARG A 121 0.41 15.57 10.97
N ARG A 122 -0.59 15.50 10.09
CA ARG A 122 -1.81 16.29 10.21
C ARG A 122 -2.65 15.86 11.42
N LEU A 123 -2.76 14.56 11.66
CA LEU A 123 -3.43 14.01 12.84
C LEU A 123 -2.77 14.48 14.14
N LEU A 124 -1.44 14.40 14.25
CA LEU A 124 -0.70 14.88 15.41
C LEU A 124 -0.88 16.38 15.62
N ALA A 125 -0.82 17.17 14.54
CA ALA A 125 -1.06 18.61 14.64
C ALA A 125 -2.48 18.94 15.12
N ALA A 126 -3.49 18.26 14.60
CA ALA A 126 -4.89 18.45 15.01
C ALA A 126 -5.15 18.05 16.47
N ARG A 127 -4.39 17.09 17.00
CA ARG A 127 -4.49 16.64 18.40
C ARG A 127 -3.57 17.39 19.36
N GLY A 128 -2.79 18.37 18.89
CA GLY A 128 -1.80 19.07 19.73
C GLY A 128 -0.60 18.19 20.14
N LEU A 129 -0.36 17.07 19.43
CA LEU A 129 0.63 16.04 19.74
C LEU A 129 1.82 16.08 18.77
N ARG A 130 2.23 17.26 18.28
CA ARG A 130 3.27 17.37 17.24
C ARG A 130 4.60 16.66 17.56
N ARG A 131 4.93 16.53 18.85
CA ARG A 131 6.10 15.78 19.36
C ARG A 131 5.71 14.63 20.29
N GLY A 132 4.43 14.24 20.28
CA GLY A 132 3.91 13.19 21.15
C GLY A 132 4.27 11.78 20.67
N PRO A 133 3.99 10.76 21.50
CA PRO A 133 4.34 9.39 21.19
C PRO A 133 3.55 8.82 20.02
N VAL A 134 4.24 8.12 19.10
CA VAL A 134 3.64 7.39 17.98
C VAL A 134 4.28 6.00 17.90
N ALA A 135 3.45 4.96 17.96
CA ALA A 135 3.90 3.59 17.75
C ALA A 135 3.96 3.25 16.26
N ILE A 136 4.96 2.47 15.83
CA ILE A 136 5.06 1.90 14.49
C ILE A 136 5.19 0.38 14.63
N VAL A 137 4.13 -0.31 14.22
CA VAL A 137 4.05 -1.78 14.17
C VAL A 137 4.34 -2.24 12.75
N GLY A 138 5.20 -3.26 12.61
CA GLY A 138 5.80 -3.61 11.33
C GLY A 138 7.02 -2.75 10.96
N SER A 139 7.69 -2.17 11.95
CA SER A 139 8.83 -1.25 11.75
C SER A 139 10.04 -1.89 11.07
N SER A 140 10.13 -3.23 11.07
CA SER A 140 11.19 -3.99 10.40
C SER A 140 11.00 -4.12 8.88
N GLY A 141 9.81 -3.77 8.36
CA GLY A 141 9.51 -3.71 6.93
C GLY A 141 9.90 -2.37 6.28
N PRO A 142 9.96 -2.28 4.94
CA PRO A 142 10.42 -1.07 4.25
C PRO A 142 9.59 0.18 4.59
N VAL A 143 8.26 0.08 4.53
CA VAL A 143 7.35 1.20 4.82
C VAL A 143 7.46 1.63 6.29
N GLY A 144 7.36 0.69 7.24
CA GLY A 144 7.49 0.98 8.66
C GLY A 144 8.84 1.62 9.02
N ARG A 145 9.93 1.13 8.42
CA ARG A 145 11.26 1.72 8.59
C ARG A 145 11.35 3.13 8.04
N ALA A 146 10.84 3.38 6.83
CA ALA A 146 10.83 4.72 6.25
C ALA A 146 10.03 5.71 7.10
N LEU A 147 8.89 5.27 7.65
CA LEU A 147 8.07 6.07 8.57
C LEU A 147 8.80 6.37 9.88
N ALA A 148 9.54 5.42 10.44
CA ALA A 148 10.37 5.66 11.63
C ALA A 148 11.42 6.75 11.37
N VAL A 149 12.09 6.71 10.22
CA VAL A 149 13.07 7.75 9.83
C VAL A 149 12.39 9.11 9.63
N LEU A 150 11.29 9.16 8.88
CA LEU A 150 10.59 10.41 8.57
C LEU A 150 10.01 11.09 9.82
N LEU A 151 9.32 10.32 10.68
CA LEU A 151 8.67 10.86 11.88
C LEU A 151 9.68 11.25 12.96
N SER A 152 10.73 10.44 13.19
CA SER A 152 11.79 10.83 14.11
C SER A 152 12.54 12.08 13.63
N GLY A 153 12.78 12.20 12.31
CA GLY A 153 13.33 13.41 11.70
C GLY A 153 12.44 14.65 11.84
N ASP A 154 11.13 14.47 11.98
CA ASP A 154 10.17 15.54 12.29
C ASP A 154 10.11 15.90 13.79
N GLY A 155 10.85 15.18 14.63
CA GLY A 155 10.88 15.37 16.09
C GLY A 155 9.72 14.70 16.85
N VAL A 156 9.06 13.71 16.24
CA VAL A 156 8.03 12.88 16.89
C VAL A 156 8.70 11.85 17.82
N ASP A 157 8.14 11.61 19.01
CA ASP A 157 8.58 10.52 19.89
C ASP A 157 8.11 9.18 19.29
N VAL A 158 8.98 8.53 18.52
CA VAL A 158 8.64 7.28 17.82
C VAL A 158 8.98 6.08 18.71
N VAL A 159 8.03 5.15 18.78
CA VAL A 159 8.21 3.80 19.35
C VAL A 159 8.13 2.77 18.24
N VAL A 160 9.10 1.88 18.15
CA VAL A 160 9.10 0.80 17.16
C VAL A 160 8.94 -0.55 17.84
N ASP A 161 8.21 -1.46 17.19
CA ASP A 161 7.96 -2.82 17.66
C ASP A 161 9.14 -3.79 17.50
N HIS A 162 10.23 -3.36 16.85
CA HIS A 162 11.35 -4.23 16.54
C HIS A 162 12.68 -3.45 16.43
N ALA A 163 13.77 -3.98 17.00
CA ALA A 163 15.09 -3.34 17.01
C ALA A 163 15.63 -2.98 15.61
N ARG A 164 15.39 -3.85 14.62
CA ARG A 164 15.71 -3.56 13.21
C ARG A 164 15.04 -2.27 12.70
N GLY A 165 13.82 -1.96 13.13
CA GLY A 165 13.13 -0.73 12.74
C GLY A 165 13.81 0.52 13.28
N GLY A 166 14.33 0.46 14.51
CA GLY A 166 14.97 1.58 15.19
C GLY A 166 16.48 1.72 14.97
N ARG A 167 17.14 0.76 14.32
CA ARG A 167 18.61 0.75 14.17
C ARG A 167 19.14 2.05 13.56
N GLY A 168 19.91 2.81 14.33
CA GLY A 168 20.51 4.07 13.90
C GLY A 168 19.58 5.29 13.95
N LEU A 169 18.44 5.18 14.64
CA LEU A 169 17.47 6.26 14.81
C LEU A 169 17.29 6.61 16.29
N PRO A 170 17.00 7.87 16.63
CA PRO A 170 16.70 8.29 17.99
C PRO A 170 15.24 7.93 18.36
N VAL A 171 14.96 6.63 18.47
CA VAL A 171 13.60 6.10 18.73
C VAL A 171 13.62 5.11 19.89
N ARG A 172 12.48 4.92 20.54
CA ARG A 172 12.31 3.86 21.55
C ARG A 172 12.01 2.53 20.88
N VAL A 173 12.64 1.46 21.36
CA VAL A 173 12.40 0.10 20.87
C VAL A 173 11.66 -0.67 21.96
N ALA A 174 10.47 -1.16 21.64
CA ALA A 174 9.71 -2.04 22.51
C ALA A 174 10.09 -3.52 22.27
N ALA A 175 9.73 -4.41 23.21
CA ALA A 175 9.96 -5.86 23.05
C ALA A 175 9.02 -6.51 22.03
N GLY A 176 7.93 -5.82 21.67
CA GLY A 176 6.98 -6.31 20.67
C GLY A 176 5.89 -5.29 20.31
N PRO A 177 4.96 -5.69 19.43
CA PRO A 177 3.92 -4.82 18.91
C PRO A 177 2.94 -4.31 19.98
N ASP A 178 2.54 -5.17 20.92
CA ASP A 178 1.65 -4.78 22.01
C ASP A 178 2.28 -3.71 22.92
N GLU A 179 3.54 -3.91 23.32
CA GLU A 179 4.25 -2.94 24.15
C GLU A 179 4.53 -1.63 23.39
N ALA A 180 4.83 -1.70 22.08
CA ALA A 180 4.99 -0.50 21.27
C ALA A 180 3.70 0.33 21.22
N ALA A 181 2.55 -0.35 21.04
CA ALA A 181 1.24 0.29 20.96
C ALA A 181 0.75 0.80 22.32
N ALA A 182 1.11 0.15 23.42
CA ALA A 182 0.70 0.50 24.77
C ALA A 182 1.09 1.96 25.11
N GLY A 183 0.08 2.78 25.44
CA GLY A 183 0.27 4.17 25.83
C GLY A 183 0.52 5.16 24.68
N CYS A 184 0.48 4.71 23.42
CA CYS A 184 0.60 5.61 22.26
C CYS A 184 -0.79 6.08 21.78
N PRO A 185 -1.08 7.40 21.75
CA PRO A 185 -2.36 7.93 21.26
C PRO A 185 -2.53 7.77 19.74
N VAL A 186 -1.46 7.51 19.02
CA VAL A 186 -1.45 7.18 17.60
C VAL A 186 -0.59 5.94 17.37
N VAL A 187 -1.15 4.95 16.68
CA VAL A 187 -0.47 3.70 16.32
C VAL A 187 -0.49 3.55 14.81
N ILE A 188 0.67 3.30 14.20
CA ILE A 188 0.78 3.04 12.77
C ILE A 188 0.92 1.54 12.55
N GLY A 189 0.03 0.96 11.76
CA GLY A 189 0.08 -0.43 11.32
C GLY A 189 0.67 -0.55 9.92
N ALA A 190 1.88 -1.11 9.79
CA ALA A 190 2.58 -1.27 8.50
C ALA A 190 3.18 -2.69 8.32
N GLY A 191 2.61 -3.68 9.02
CA GLY A 191 3.05 -5.07 8.99
C GLY A 191 2.44 -5.90 7.85
N PRO A 192 3.08 -7.02 7.46
CA PRO A 192 2.58 -7.89 6.38
C PRO A 192 1.58 -8.96 6.81
N THR A 193 1.43 -9.24 8.11
CA THR A 193 0.71 -10.42 8.62
C THR A 193 -0.58 -10.12 9.38
N GLY A 194 -0.87 -8.84 9.65
CA GLY A 194 -2.03 -8.43 10.45
C GLY A 194 -2.05 -8.97 11.87
N GLY A 195 -3.10 -8.64 12.64
CA GLY A 195 -3.41 -9.18 13.96
C GLY A 195 -2.27 -9.12 14.98
N SER A 196 -1.34 -8.16 14.80
CA SER A 196 -0.10 -8.07 15.57
C SER A 196 -0.28 -7.34 16.89
N VAL A 197 -1.32 -6.53 17.03
CA VAL A 197 -1.63 -5.78 18.26
C VAL A 197 -2.96 -6.25 18.84
N SER A 198 -2.99 -6.61 20.12
CA SER A 198 -4.25 -6.87 20.84
C SER A 198 -5.06 -5.58 21.01
N ALA A 199 -6.35 -5.62 20.71
CA ALA A 199 -7.24 -4.47 20.92
C ALA A 199 -7.28 -4.00 22.39
N GLU A 200 -7.03 -4.91 23.34
CA GLU A 200 -7.05 -4.68 24.78
C GLU A 200 -5.89 -3.81 25.30
N VAL A 201 -4.78 -3.72 24.54
CA VAL A 201 -3.62 -2.91 24.95
C VAL A 201 -3.71 -1.46 24.45
N LEU A 202 -4.68 -1.17 23.58
CA LEU A 202 -4.88 0.17 23.04
C LEU A 202 -5.55 1.05 24.09
N ALA A 203 -4.93 2.20 24.37
CA ALA A 203 -5.50 3.16 25.30
C ALA A 203 -6.79 3.79 24.73
N ALA A 204 -7.66 4.24 25.63
CA ALA A 204 -8.85 5.00 25.27
C ALA A 204 -8.51 6.20 24.36
N GLY A 205 -9.27 6.39 23.28
CA GLY A 205 -9.06 7.50 22.33
C GLY A 205 -7.87 7.32 21.37
N THR A 206 -7.27 6.13 21.30
CA THR A 206 -6.19 5.81 20.36
C THR A 206 -6.70 5.85 18.92
N VAL A 207 -5.89 6.41 18.01
CA VAL A 207 -6.13 6.35 16.57
C VAL A 207 -5.10 5.43 15.92
N VAL A 208 -5.56 4.33 15.37
CA VAL A 208 -4.75 3.42 14.56
C VAL A 208 -4.82 3.86 13.11
N VAL A 209 -3.68 4.24 12.53
CA VAL A 209 -3.51 4.53 11.10
C VAL A 209 -2.95 3.29 10.44
N ASP A 210 -3.82 2.51 9.79
CA ASP A 210 -3.49 1.17 9.33
C ASP A 210 -3.34 1.10 7.81
N VAL A 211 -2.28 0.43 7.36
CA VAL A 211 -2.03 0.05 5.97
C VAL A 211 -1.71 -1.44 5.84
N ALA A 212 -1.79 -2.19 6.94
CA ALA A 212 -1.60 -3.64 6.92
C ALA A 212 -2.80 -4.35 6.28
N ILE A 213 -2.51 -5.36 5.48
CA ILE A 213 -3.51 -6.27 4.91
C ILE A 213 -2.98 -7.70 5.12
N PRO A 214 -3.56 -8.49 6.05
CA PRO A 214 -4.69 -8.17 6.94
C PRO A 214 -4.40 -7.05 7.96
N GLY A 215 -5.44 -6.44 8.53
CA GLY A 215 -5.32 -5.30 9.45
C GLY A 215 -4.56 -5.62 10.75
N THR A 216 -3.95 -4.60 11.34
CA THR A 216 -2.98 -4.70 12.44
C THR A 216 -3.59 -5.14 13.77
N VAL A 217 -4.84 -4.76 14.06
CA VAL A 217 -5.47 -5.00 15.37
C VAL A 217 -6.19 -6.36 15.40
N ARG A 218 -5.93 -7.15 16.45
CA ARG A 218 -6.60 -8.41 16.75
C ARG A 218 -7.64 -8.21 17.85
N GLY A 219 -8.83 -8.79 17.66
CA GLY A 219 -9.92 -8.73 18.63
C GLY A 219 -10.94 -7.64 18.31
N VAL A 220 -11.84 -7.39 19.25
CA VAL A 220 -12.89 -6.37 19.09
C VAL A 220 -12.29 -5.01 19.45
N VAL A 221 -12.25 -4.11 18.46
CA VAL A 221 -11.78 -2.74 18.67
C VAL A 221 -12.73 -2.01 19.62
N PRO A 222 -12.23 -1.41 20.73
CA PRO A 222 -13.05 -0.63 21.65
C PRO A 222 -13.77 0.54 20.94
N PRO A 223 -14.99 0.93 21.38
CA PRO A 223 -15.75 2.01 20.73
C PRO A 223 -15.04 3.37 20.64
N ASP A 224 -14.11 3.64 21.56
CA ASP A 224 -13.33 4.86 21.66
C ASP A 224 -11.98 4.79 20.94
N VAL A 225 -11.65 3.64 20.34
CA VAL A 225 -10.49 3.48 19.45
C VAL A 225 -10.95 3.59 18.00
N GLN A 226 -10.25 4.42 17.22
CA GLN A 226 -10.54 4.59 15.79
C GLN A 226 -9.48 3.86 14.96
N VAL A 227 -9.91 3.03 14.02
CA VAL A 227 -9.03 2.44 13.01
C VAL A 227 -9.32 3.12 11.68
N LEU A 228 -8.35 3.86 11.17
CA LEU A 228 -8.43 4.65 9.94
C LEU A 228 -7.45 4.09 8.92
N LEU A 229 -7.85 4.08 7.66
CA LEU A 229 -6.98 3.65 6.57
C LEU A 229 -5.97 4.75 6.25
N GLY A 230 -4.68 4.41 6.32
CA GLY A 230 -3.59 5.38 6.26
C GLY A 230 -3.11 5.77 4.86
N GLU A 231 -3.48 5.00 3.83
CA GLU A 231 -2.92 5.12 2.48
C GLU A 231 -3.92 5.56 1.41
N ALA A 232 -5.10 6.04 1.82
CA ALA A 232 -6.07 6.57 0.87
C ALA A 232 -5.55 7.88 0.25
N VAL A 233 -5.69 8.00 -1.07
CA VAL A 233 -5.29 9.20 -1.81
C VAL A 233 -6.47 9.75 -2.60
N VAL A 234 -6.71 11.04 -2.48
CA VAL A 234 -7.65 11.79 -3.32
C VAL A 234 -6.96 12.13 -4.64
N PRO A 235 -7.49 11.68 -5.78
CA PRO A 235 -6.93 12.00 -7.09
C PRO A 235 -7.33 13.43 -7.54
N PRO A 236 -6.61 14.02 -8.52
CA PRO A 236 -6.94 15.34 -9.04
C PRO A 236 -8.27 15.35 -9.81
N PRO A 237 -8.90 16.52 -10.05
CA PRO A 237 -10.12 16.63 -10.86
C PRO A 237 -9.97 16.09 -12.30
N THR A 238 -8.75 16.12 -12.85
CA THR A 238 -8.41 15.58 -14.17
C THR A 238 -8.30 14.06 -14.21
N TRP A 239 -8.51 13.37 -13.09
CA TRP A 239 -8.45 11.92 -13.00
C TRP A 239 -9.56 11.26 -13.81
N SER A 240 -9.14 10.55 -14.85
CA SER A 240 -10.01 9.76 -15.71
C SER A 240 -10.03 8.31 -15.26
N ARG A 241 -11.25 7.79 -15.17
CA ARG A 241 -11.53 6.37 -14.94
C ARG A 241 -12.83 6.04 -15.65
N ARG A 242 -12.77 5.06 -16.55
CA ARG A 242 -13.94 4.56 -17.27
C ARG A 242 -14.87 3.84 -16.28
N LEU A 243 -16.03 3.35 -16.75
CA LEU A 243 -17.02 2.65 -15.91
C LEU A 243 -16.36 1.60 -15.00
N TRP A 244 -15.52 0.74 -15.57
CA TRP A 244 -14.82 -0.31 -14.84
C TRP A 244 -13.78 0.22 -13.84
N GLY A 245 -13.16 1.37 -14.10
CA GLY A 245 -12.30 2.03 -13.12
C GLY A 245 -13.09 2.64 -11.95
N ARG A 246 -14.35 3.04 -12.17
CA ARG A 246 -15.23 3.45 -11.06
C ARG A 246 -15.67 2.25 -10.22
N LEU A 247 -16.06 1.15 -10.87
CA LEU A 247 -16.42 -0.09 -10.19
C LEU A 247 -15.25 -0.67 -9.40
N TYR A 248 -14.05 -0.69 -10.00
CA TYR A 248 -12.82 -1.11 -9.32
C TYR A 248 -12.61 -0.33 -8.02
N HIS A 249 -12.61 1.01 -8.06
CA HIS A 249 -12.43 1.82 -6.85
C HIS A 249 -13.56 1.65 -5.82
N LEU A 250 -14.81 1.48 -6.27
CA LEU A 250 -15.95 1.27 -5.39
C LEU A 250 -15.78 -0.01 -4.56
N PHE A 251 -15.37 -1.10 -5.21
CA PHE A 251 -15.25 -2.41 -4.56
C PHE A 251 -13.86 -2.70 -3.99
N SER A 252 -12.90 -1.81 -4.21
CA SER A 252 -11.56 -1.93 -3.65
C SER A 252 -11.40 -1.28 -2.27
N GLY A 253 -12.51 -0.82 -1.66
CA GLY A 253 -12.55 -0.51 -0.21
C GLY A 253 -12.47 0.97 0.18
N TYR A 254 -12.12 1.89 -0.73
CA TYR A 254 -11.93 3.31 -0.39
C TYR A 254 -13.04 4.24 -0.93
N GLY A 255 -14.07 3.65 -1.53
CA GLY A 255 -15.20 4.39 -2.10
C GLY A 255 -14.85 5.15 -3.39
N PRO A 256 -15.81 5.92 -3.93
CA PRO A 256 -15.68 6.46 -5.27
C PRO A 256 -14.71 7.64 -5.36
N ARG A 257 -14.21 8.23 -4.28
CA ARG A 257 -13.42 9.48 -4.33
C ARG A 257 -11.94 9.29 -4.05
N GLN A 258 -11.50 8.05 -3.90
CA GLN A 258 -10.16 7.73 -3.40
C GLN A 258 -9.54 6.60 -4.21
N VAL A 259 -8.22 6.54 -4.18
CA VAL A 259 -7.40 5.49 -4.80
C VAL A 259 -6.34 5.01 -3.80
N PHE A 260 -5.85 3.79 -3.97
CA PHE A 260 -4.71 3.33 -3.18
C PHE A 260 -3.45 4.11 -3.55
N ALA A 261 -2.63 4.43 -2.54
CA ALA A 261 -1.33 5.04 -2.77
C ALA A 261 -0.46 4.19 -3.72
N CYS A 262 -0.41 2.86 -3.53
CA CYS A 262 0.38 1.98 -4.40
C CYS A 262 -0.01 2.03 -5.89
N ALA A 263 -1.27 2.38 -6.21
CA ALA A 263 -1.75 2.47 -7.59
C ALA A 263 -1.21 3.68 -8.35
N ILE A 264 -0.86 4.76 -7.64
CA ILE A 264 -0.37 5.98 -8.25
C ILE A 264 1.15 6.01 -8.42
N GLU A 265 1.91 5.16 -7.70
CA GLU A 265 3.38 5.11 -7.80
C GLU A 265 3.92 4.92 -9.23
N PRO A 266 3.50 3.90 -10.00
CA PRO A 266 3.95 3.75 -11.38
C PRO A 266 3.48 4.91 -12.28
N LEU A 267 2.34 5.52 -11.98
CA LEU A 267 1.82 6.66 -12.75
C LEU A 267 2.70 7.89 -12.55
N VAL A 268 3.10 8.18 -11.31
CA VAL A 268 4.03 9.27 -10.98
C VAL A 268 5.42 9.01 -11.58
N MET A 269 5.90 7.76 -11.59
CA MET A 269 7.14 7.41 -12.29
C MET A 269 7.08 7.80 -13.77
N VAL A 270 6.02 7.38 -14.47
CA VAL A 270 5.85 7.68 -15.90
C VAL A 270 5.70 9.18 -16.13
N ALA A 271 4.87 9.85 -15.34
CA ALA A 271 4.63 11.30 -15.46
C ALA A 271 5.90 12.13 -15.20
N SER A 272 6.82 11.64 -14.38
CA SER A 272 8.09 12.31 -14.06
C SER A 272 9.27 11.86 -14.93
N GLY A 273 9.05 10.97 -15.90
CA GLY A 273 10.13 10.41 -16.73
C GLY A 273 11.12 9.54 -15.94
N ARG A 274 10.76 9.07 -14.74
CA ARG A 274 11.64 8.29 -13.88
C ARG A 274 11.70 6.83 -14.37
N THR A 275 12.90 6.34 -14.60
CA THR A 275 13.17 4.96 -15.06
C THR A 275 13.56 4.01 -13.92
N ALA A 276 14.09 4.52 -12.80
CA ALA A 276 14.36 3.72 -11.61
C ALA A 276 13.11 3.61 -10.72
N PRO A 277 12.85 2.46 -10.05
CA PRO A 277 11.73 2.36 -9.12
C PRO A 277 11.90 3.30 -7.91
N PHE A 278 10.79 3.65 -7.25
CA PHE A 278 10.84 4.33 -5.95
C PHE A 278 10.99 3.35 -4.80
N ALA A 279 10.45 2.13 -4.97
CA ALA A 279 10.44 1.11 -3.93
C ALA A 279 10.52 -0.27 -4.57
N LEU A 280 11.52 -1.07 -4.19
CA LEU A 280 11.68 -2.44 -4.68
C LEU A 280 12.41 -3.29 -3.65
N GLY A 281 11.99 -4.54 -3.48
CA GLY A 281 12.68 -5.42 -2.54
C GLY A 281 12.52 -4.95 -1.10
N ARG A 282 13.65 -4.91 -0.38
CA ARG A 282 13.73 -4.28 0.96
C ARG A 282 14.16 -2.83 0.92
N HIS A 283 14.46 -2.30 -0.26
CA HIS A 283 14.97 -0.94 -0.42
C HIS A 283 13.83 0.05 -0.56
N LEU A 284 13.78 1.01 0.37
CA LEU A 284 12.92 2.19 0.32
C LEU A 284 13.68 3.36 0.94
N ASP A 285 14.15 4.28 0.11
CA ASP A 285 14.88 5.47 0.53
C ASP A 285 13.89 6.60 0.90
N VAL A 286 14.15 7.30 2.01
CA VAL A 286 13.30 8.42 2.46
C VAL A 286 13.34 9.61 1.50
N ASP A 287 14.43 9.81 0.77
CA ASP A 287 14.52 10.86 -0.24
C ASP A 287 13.68 10.52 -1.47
N ASP A 288 13.53 9.22 -1.76
CA ASP A 288 12.57 8.75 -2.76
C ASP A 288 11.13 8.92 -2.29
N VAL A 289 10.82 8.68 -1.01
CA VAL A 289 9.50 9.01 -0.42
C VAL A 289 9.20 10.51 -0.55
N ARG A 290 10.16 11.37 -0.20
CA ARG A 290 10.01 12.83 -0.31
C ARG A 290 9.87 13.30 -1.75
N ARG A 291 10.67 12.73 -2.67
CA ARG A 291 10.61 13.04 -4.10
C ARG A 291 9.29 12.63 -4.70
N PHE A 292 8.85 11.40 -4.42
CA PHE A 292 7.53 10.90 -4.80
C PHE A 292 6.44 11.85 -4.32
N GLY A 293 6.46 12.24 -3.04
CA GLY A 293 5.47 13.14 -2.46
C GLY A 293 5.37 14.49 -3.17
N ARG A 294 6.51 15.11 -3.50
CA ARG A 294 6.53 16.37 -4.28
C ARG A 294 5.91 16.20 -5.67
N GLN A 295 6.24 15.11 -6.36
CA GLN A 295 5.75 14.85 -7.71
C GLN A 295 4.26 14.47 -7.73
N ALA A 296 3.81 13.66 -6.77
CA ALA A 296 2.41 13.33 -6.59
C ALA A 296 1.57 14.59 -6.27
N ALA A 297 2.06 15.45 -5.38
CA ALA A 297 1.41 16.73 -5.07
C ALA A 297 1.34 17.67 -6.29
N ALA A 298 2.39 17.74 -7.09
CA ALA A 298 2.41 18.54 -8.33
C ALA A 298 1.37 18.05 -9.37
N LEU A 299 1.05 16.75 -9.35
CA LEU A 299 -0.03 16.16 -10.15
C LEU A 299 -1.42 16.32 -9.51
N GLY A 300 -1.50 16.91 -8.32
CA GLY A 300 -2.74 17.18 -7.60
C GLY A 300 -3.26 16.04 -6.74
N PHE A 301 -2.46 14.99 -6.48
CA PHE A 301 -2.80 13.95 -5.51
C PHE A 301 -2.67 14.46 -4.07
N ARG A 302 -3.58 14.04 -3.19
CA ARG A 302 -3.58 14.45 -1.78
C ARG A 302 -3.88 13.26 -0.87
N PRO A 303 -3.02 12.93 0.12
CA PRO A 303 -3.33 11.89 1.09
C PRO A 303 -4.57 12.25 1.91
N ARG A 304 -5.29 11.24 2.39
CA ARG A 304 -6.46 11.40 3.26
C ARG A 304 -6.55 10.21 4.21
N LEU A 305 -7.00 10.45 5.44
CA LEU A 305 -7.45 9.38 6.34
C LEU A 305 -8.87 9.00 5.94
N ALA A 306 -9.12 7.71 5.74
CA ALA A 306 -10.41 7.15 5.33
C ALA A 306 -10.97 6.21 6.40
#